data_AF-A0A1E4K0I2-F1
#
_entry.id   AF-A0A1E4K0I2-F1
#
_cell.length_a   1.000
_cell.length_b   1.000
_cell.length_c   1.000
_cell.angle_alpha   90.00
_cell.angle_beta   90.00
_cell.angle_gamma   90.00
#
_symmetry.space_group_name_H-M   'P 1'
#
loop_
_entity.id
_entity.type
_entity.pdbx_description
1 polymer ?
#
loop_
_entity_poly.entity_id
_entity_poly.type
_entity_poly.pdbx_seq_one_letter_code
_entity_poly.pdbx_strand_id
1 'polypeptide(L)'
;MSNRTFACLHCRKLQRKPAVTHGIPCPHCGRECICVHWKLHVPAPRKKRKWDKFWQQYLLELRLIEQFRAGLIRHSMYLPLLNQFWPYVPKEALRKSERNSDRQWRRAKLAGRRTLS
;
A
#
# COMPACT_ATOMS: atom_id res chain seq x y z
N MET A 1 -13.39 5.98 14.35
CA MET A 1 -12.54 6.36 13.20
C MET A 1 -11.10 6.44 13.65
N SER A 2 -10.15 5.75 13.01
CA SER A 2 -8.75 5.82 13.40
C SER A 2 -8.08 7.09 12.87
N ASN A 3 -7.40 7.82 13.76
CA ASN A 3 -6.62 8.99 13.37
C ASN A 3 -5.37 8.52 12.60
N ARG A 4 -5.14 9.13 11.44
CA ARG A 4 -3.95 8.92 10.60
C ARG A 4 -2.95 10.06 10.86
N THR A 5 -1.68 9.76 10.64
CA THR A 5 -0.61 10.74 10.73
C THR A 5 -0.35 11.33 9.35
N PHE A 6 -0.34 12.65 9.25
CA PHE A 6 -0.04 13.41 8.05
C PHE A 6 1.22 14.24 8.27
N ALA A 7 2.05 14.36 7.23
CA ALA A 7 3.29 15.11 7.30
C ALA A 7 3.36 16.16 6.21
N CYS A 8 3.68 17.39 6.59
CA CYS A 8 4.09 18.43 5.65
C CYS A 8 5.61 18.39 5.53
N LEU A 9 6.13 18.07 4.35
CA LEU A 9 7.58 17.98 4.13
C LEU A 9 8.27 19.35 4.15
N HIS A 10 7.56 20.40 3.71
CA HIS A 10 8.08 21.76 3.68
C HIS A 10 8.21 22.37 5.08
N CYS A 11 7.14 22.30 5.88
CA CYS A 11 7.16 22.80 7.25
C CYS A 11 7.81 21.81 8.24
N ARG A 12 8.05 20.57 7.81
CA ARG A 12 8.52 19.45 8.65
C ARG A 12 7.66 19.25 9.89
N LYS A 13 6.34 19.34 9.73
CA LYS A 13 5.37 19.19 10.82
C LYS A 13 4.51 17.96 10.61
N LEU A 14 4.24 17.27 11.71
CA LEU A 14 3.37 16.10 11.78
C LEU A 14 2.04 16.49 12.40
N GLN A 15 0.97 15.92 11.87
CA GLN A 15 -0.40 16.20 12.30
C GLN A 15 -1.16 14.90 12.39
N ARG A 16 -2.01 14.76 13.41
CA ARG A 16 -2.95 13.64 13.50
C ARG A 16 -4.33 14.16 13.15
N LYS A 17 -4.94 13.56 12.14
CA LYS A 17 -6.27 13.93 11.63
C LYS A 17 -7.09 12.66 11.38
N PRO A 18 -8.43 12.75 11.33
CA PRO A 18 -9.28 11.64 10.93
C PRO A 18 -8.84 11.11 9.56
N ALA A 19 -8.98 9.81 9.34
CA ALA A 19 -8.71 9.21 8.03
C ALA A 19 -9.70 9.77 6.99
N VAL A 20 -9.24 10.73 6.19
CA VAL A 20 -9.94 11.24 5.01
C VAL A 20 -9.30 10.67 3.74
N THR A 21 -10.12 10.49 2.71
CA THR A 21 -9.71 10.01 1.38
C THR A 21 -8.89 11.04 0.60
N HIS A 22 -8.94 12.32 0.99
CA HIS A 22 -8.30 13.42 0.28
C HIS A 22 -7.06 13.95 1.01
N GLY A 23 -6.14 14.56 0.25
CA GLY A 23 -4.98 15.25 0.78
C GLY A 23 -5.38 16.38 1.72
N ILE A 24 -4.78 16.39 2.92
CA ILE A 24 -5.04 17.44 3.91
C ILE A 24 -4.04 18.57 3.69
N PRO A 25 -4.49 19.83 3.47
CA PRO A 25 -3.58 20.95 3.34
C PRO A 25 -2.91 21.28 4.68
N CYS A 26 -1.64 21.67 4.63
CA CYS A 26 -0.88 22.07 5.79
C CYS A 26 -1.40 23.43 6.31
N PRO A 27 -1.78 23.57 7.59
CA PRO A 27 -2.26 24.82 8.16
C PRO A 27 -1.20 25.92 8.25
N HIS A 28 0.08 25.61 7.96
CA HIS A 28 1.17 26.60 8.01
C HIS A 28 1.57 27.13 6.63
N CYS A 29 1.50 26.31 5.58
CA CYS A 29 1.95 26.71 4.24
C CYS A 29 0.93 26.42 3.13
N GLY A 30 -0.24 25.88 3.47
CA GLY A 30 -1.29 25.51 2.51
C GLY A 30 -1.00 24.27 1.67
N ARG A 31 0.26 23.83 1.56
CA ARG A 31 0.66 22.68 0.72
C ARG A 31 0.09 21.36 1.22
N GLU A 32 -0.16 20.44 0.30
CA GLU A 32 -0.69 19.12 0.60
C GLU A 32 0.22 18.31 1.53
N CYS A 33 -0.35 17.70 2.56
CA CYS A 33 0.35 16.80 3.46
C CYS A 33 0.26 15.36 2.97
N ILE A 34 1.34 14.61 3.19
CA ILE A 34 1.40 13.19 2.84
C ILE A 34 0.88 12.36 4.01
N CYS A 35 0.00 11.42 3.73
CA CYS A 35 -0.45 10.42 4.70
C CYS A 35 0.67 9.40 4.98
N VAL A 36 1.00 9.22 6.25
CA VAL A 36 2.03 8.28 6.71
C VAL A 36 1.39 6.93 6.97
N HIS A 37 2.02 5.87 6.44
CA HIS A 37 1.64 4.51 6.77
C HIS A 37 1.74 4.26 8.29
N TRP A 38 0.68 3.70 8.88
CA TRP A 38 0.51 3.60 10.34
C TRP A 38 1.61 2.80 11.06
N LYS A 39 2.30 1.90 10.38
CA LYS A 39 3.43 1.11 10.94
C LYS A 39 4.75 1.87 11.00
N LEU A 40 4.85 3.06 10.40
CA LEU A 40 6.12 3.77 10.29
C LEU A 40 6.32 4.76 11.43
N HIS A 41 7.50 4.69 12.04
CA HIS A 41 7.96 5.70 12.97
C HIS A 41 8.67 6.83 12.22
N VAL A 42 8.00 7.99 12.10
CA VAL A 42 8.60 9.16 11.44
C VAL A 42 9.69 9.75 12.35
N PRO A 43 10.92 10.00 11.83
CA PRO A 43 11.96 10.64 12.61
C PRO A 43 11.55 12.04 13.09
N ALA A 44 12.14 12.51 14.18
CA ALA A 44 11.89 13.87 14.66
C ALA A 44 12.38 14.93 13.64
N PRO A 45 11.59 16.00 13.36
CA PRO A 45 11.96 17.07 12.42
C PRO A 45 13.30 17.74 12.69
N ARG A 46 13.70 17.80 13.96
CA ARG A 46 14.99 18.37 14.40
C ARG A 46 16.19 17.60 13.84
N LYS A 47 16.04 16.29 13.56
CA LYS A 47 17.10 15.44 13.01
C LYS A 47 17.11 15.53 11.47
N LYS A 48 17.47 16.70 10.93
CA LYS A 48 17.35 17.05 9.49
C LYS A 48 17.82 15.94 8.55
N ARG A 49 19.05 15.43 8.70
CA ARG A 49 19.60 14.36 7.84
C ARG A 49 18.76 13.07 7.87
N LYS A 50 18.29 12.65 9.06
CA LYS A 50 17.46 11.46 9.20
C LYS A 50 16.06 11.68 8.64
N TRP A 51 15.51 12.88 8.82
CA TRP A 51 14.23 13.30 8.25
C TRP A 51 14.28 13.23 6.72
N ASP A 52 15.26 13.90 6.11
CA ASP A 52 15.38 13.99 4.66
C ASP A 52 15.62 12.59 4.03
N LYS A 53 16.49 11.77 4.64
CA LYS A 53 16.73 10.38 4.19
C LYS A 53 15.47 9.51 4.29
N PHE A 54 14.73 9.59 5.40
CA PHE A 54 13.49 8.83 5.57
C PHE A 54 12.46 9.19 4.50
N TRP A 55 12.25 10.48 4.26
CA TRP A 55 11.24 10.93 3.30
C TRP A 55 11.63 10.66 1.85
N GLN A 56 12.91 10.76 1.51
CA GLN A 56 13.41 10.36 0.20
C GLN A 56 13.11 8.88 -0.08
N GLN A 57 13.40 7.99 0.88
CA GLN A 57 13.11 6.57 0.75
C GLN A 57 11.61 6.29 0.72
N TYR A 58 10.82 6.93 1.58
CA TYR A 58 9.38 6.73 1.65
C TYR A 58 8.68 7.13 0.35
N LEU A 59 9.01 8.29 -0.21
CA LEU A 59 8.46 8.76 -1.48
C LEU A 59 8.84 7.84 -2.64
N LEU A 60 10.07 7.31 -2.64
CA LEU A 60 10.51 6.33 -3.63
C LEU A 60 9.66 5.05 -3.54
N GLU A 61 9.45 4.52 -2.34
CA GLU A 61 8.63 3.31 -2.15
C GLU A 61 7.16 3.53 -2.52
N LEU A 62 6.58 4.70 -2.21
CA LEU A 62 5.23 5.05 -2.67
C LEU A 62 5.14 5.06 -4.20
N ARG A 63 6.14 5.63 -4.88
CA ARG A 63 6.21 5.63 -6.34
C ARG A 63 6.32 4.22 -6.91
N LEU A 64 7.12 3.35 -6.29
CA LEU A 64 7.21 1.95 -6.69
C LEU A 64 5.86 1.24 -6.54
N ILE A 65 5.12 1.49 -5.46
CA ILE A 65 3.77 0.93 -5.26
C ILE A 65 2.84 1.41 -6.38
N GLU A 66 2.86 2.69 -6.72
CA GLU A 66 2.04 3.24 -7.80
C GLU A 66 2.38 2.61 -9.15
N GLN A 67 3.68 2.50 -9.49
CA GLN A 67 4.13 1.85 -10.72
C GLN A 67 3.77 0.37 -10.78
N PHE A 68 3.87 -0.34 -9.66
CA PHE A 68 3.45 -1.73 -9.54
C PHE A 68 1.95 -1.88 -9.75
N ARG A 69 1.13 -1.02 -9.12
CA ARG A 69 -0.33 -0.99 -9.30
C ARG A 69 -0.74 -0.64 -10.73
N ALA A 70 0.02 0.23 -11.39
CA ALA A 70 -0.17 0.56 -12.81
C ALA A 70 0.27 -0.58 -13.76
N GLY A 71 0.91 -1.63 -13.23
CA GLY A 71 1.40 -2.77 -14.02
C GLY A 71 2.67 -2.47 -14.82
N LEU A 72 3.40 -1.41 -14.47
CA LEU A 72 4.66 -1.03 -15.11
C LEU A 72 5.82 -1.92 -14.62
N ILE A 73 5.75 -2.39 -13.38
CA ILE A 73 6.74 -3.29 -12.80
C ILE A 73 6.28 -4.74 -12.98
N ARG A 74 7.08 -5.56 -13.66
CA ARG A 74 6.79 -6.97 -13.99
C ARG A 74 7.64 -7.98 -13.21
N HIS A 75 8.16 -7.57 -12.06
CA HIS A 75 8.92 -8.43 -11.16
C HIS A 75 8.50 -8.17 -9.72
N SER A 76 8.73 -9.16 -8.86
CA SER A 76 8.51 -9.01 -7.42
C SER A 76 9.43 -7.93 -6.86
N MET A 77 8.98 -7.21 -5.84
CA MET A 77 9.79 -6.19 -5.19
C MET A 77 9.60 -6.22 -3.67
N TYR A 78 10.65 -5.84 -2.95
CA TYR A 78 10.62 -5.65 -1.51
C TYR A 78 10.77 -4.17 -1.18
N LEU A 79 9.90 -3.67 -0.32
CA LEU A 79 9.86 -2.29 0.14
C LEU A 79 10.45 -2.24 1.55
N PRO A 80 11.74 -1.90 1.72
CA PRO A 80 12.44 -2.06 2.99
C PRO A 80 11.91 -1.15 4.10
N LEU A 81 11.51 0.09 3.78
CA LEU A 81 10.98 1.01 4.77
C LEU A 81 9.60 0.56 5.26
N LEU A 82 8.73 0.15 4.33
CA LEU A 82 7.40 -0.39 4.66
C LEU A 82 7.44 -1.82 5.21
N ASN A 83 8.56 -2.51 5.07
CA ASN A 83 8.73 -3.94 5.33
C ASN A 83 7.62 -4.78 4.68
N GLN A 84 7.44 -4.59 3.37
CA GLN A 84 6.40 -5.27 2.58
C GLN A 84 7.00 -5.95 1.36
N PHE A 85 6.61 -7.21 1.13
CA PHE A 85 6.92 -7.93 -0.09
C PHE A 85 5.72 -7.89 -1.03
N TRP A 86 5.97 -7.50 -2.28
CA TRP A 86 4.97 -7.38 -3.33
C TRP A 86 5.30 -8.39 -4.43
N PRO A 87 4.69 -9.59 -4.40
CA PRO A 87 4.95 -10.61 -5.40
C PRO A 87 4.32 -10.20 -6.74
N TYR A 88 5.11 -10.30 -7.81
CA TYR A 88 4.54 -10.20 -9.16
C TYR A 88 3.85 -11.51 -9.52
N VAL A 89 2.56 -11.42 -9.83
CA VAL A 89 1.78 -12.54 -10.37
C VAL A 89 1.41 -12.18 -11.81
N PRO A 90 1.92 -12.90 -12.81
CA PRO A 90 1.51 -12.71 -14.19
C PRO A 90 -0.01 -12.81 -14.33
N LYS A 91 -0.63 -11.96 -15.15
CA LYS A 91 -2.10 -11.97 -15.35
C LYS A 91 -2.58 -13.33 -15.87
N GLU A 92 -1.74 -14.04 -16.61
CA GLU A 92 -1.97 -15.38 -17.13
C GLU A 92 -2.12 -16.40 -16.01
N ALA A 93 -1.36 -16.25 -14.91
CA ALA A 93 -1.45 -17.11 -13.75
C ALA A 93 -2.76 -16.86 -12.96
N LEU A 94 -3.17 -15.59 -12.80
CA LEU A 94 -4.44 -15.23 -12.14
C LEU A 94 -5.65 -15.82 -12.88
N ARG A 95 -5.69 -15.70 -14.20
CA ARG A 95 -6.78 -16.27 -15.03
C ARG A 95 -6.83 -17.80 -15.00
N LYS A 96 -5.69 -18.46 -14.75
CA LYS A 96 -5.64 -19.92 -14.60
C LYS A 96 -6.16 -20.35 -13.23
N SER A 97 -5.83 -19.62 -12.16
CA SER A 97 -6.35 -19.93 -10.83
C SER A 97 -7.86 -19.77 -10.76
N GLU A 98 -8.43 -18.68 -11.31
CA GLU A 98 -9.89 -18.47 -11.32
C GLU A 98 -10.64 -19.60 -12.04
N ARG A 99 -10.14 -20.00 -13.23
CA ARG A 99 -10.73 -21.12 -13.98
C ARG A 99 -10.62 -22.45 -13.26
N ASN A 100 -9.54 -22.69 -12.52
CA ASN A 100 -9.40 -23.91 -11.72
C ASN A 100 -10.35 -23.92 -10.51
N SER A 101 -10.52 -22.79 -9.83
CA SER A 101 -11.49 -22.63 -8.73
C SER A 101 -12.92 -22.93 -9.20
N ASP A 102 -13.33 -22.38 -10.34
CA ASP A 102 -14.65 -22.65 -10.93
C ASP A 102 -14.84 -24.13 -11.30
N ARG A 103 -13.83 -24.77 -11.89
CA ARG A 103 -13.88 -26.21 -12.20
C ARG A 103 -13.99 -27.06 -10.94
N GLN A 104 -13.26 -26.71 -9.89
CA GLN A 104 -13.27 -27.44 -8.63
C GLN A 104 -14.64 -27.34 -7.93
N TRP A 105 -15.25 -26.14 -7.93
CA TRP A 105 -16.60 -25.94 -7.40
C TRP A 105 -17.66 -26.72 -8.19
N ARG A 106 -17.58 -26.72 -9.53
CA ARG A 106 -18.49 -27.54 -10.37
C ARG A 106 -18.36 -29.04 -10.07
N ARG A 107 -17.13 -29.55 -9.89
CA ARG A 107 -16.90 -30.96 -9.51
C ARG A 107 -17.48 -31.30 -8.14
N ALA A 108 -17.28 -30.44 -7.14
CA ALA A 108 -17.82 -30.63 -5.79
C ALA A 108 -19.36 -30.67 -5.77
N LYS A 109 -20.02 -29.80 -6.55
CA LYS A 109 -21.49 -29.80 -6.69
C LYS A 109 -22.05 -31.08 -7.30
N LEU A 110 -21.36 -31.65 -8.29
CA LEU A 110 -21.78 -32.91 -8.92
C LEU A 110 -21.58 -34.12 -8.00
N ALA A 111 -20.52 -34.11 -7.17
CA ALA A 111 -20.26 -35.16 -6.19
C ALA A 111 -21.28 -35.17 -5.04
N GLY A 112 -21.65 -33.99 -4.51
CA GLY A 112 -22.62 -33.88 -3.41
C GLY A 112 -24.07 -34.24 -3.76
N ARG A 113 -24.42 -34.36 -5.05
CA ARG A 113 -25.75 -34.83 -5.49
C ARG A 113 -25.89 -36.35 -5.52
N ARG A 114 -24.80 -37.11 -5.38
CA ARG A 114 -24.82 -38.59 -5.45
C ARG A 114 -24.95 -39.30 -4.10
N THR A 115 -24.98 -38.57 -2.99
CA THR A 115 -24.94 -39.14 -1.63
C THR A 115 -26.30 -39.12 -0.89
N LEU A 116 -27.41 -38.90 -1.60
CA LEU A 116 -28.78 -38.84 -1.02
C LEU A 116 -29.73 -39.86 -1.67
N SER A 117 -29.24 -41.05 -2.00
CA SER A 117 -30.05 -42.16 -2.52
C SER A 117 -29.78 -43.42 -1.73
#